data_AF-X1IUB9-F1
#
_entry.id   AF-X1IUB9-F1
#
_cell.length_a   1.000
_cell.length_b   1.000
_cell.length_c   1.000
_cell.angle_alpha   90.00
_cell.angle_beta   90.00
_cell.angle_gamma   90.00
#
_symmetry.space_group_name_H-M   'P 1'
#
loop_
_entity.id
_entity.type
_entity.pdbx_description
1 polymer ?
#
loop_
_entity_poly.entity_id
_entity_poly.type
_entity_poly.pdbx_seq_one_letter_code
_entity_poly.pdbx_strand_id
1 'polypeptide(L)'
;MIETLRHQEAFEYYYILGDKRKLVEVARQFNVSVQSTNRWNKEFGWQGRIVERDNKIAHRLAEKINTKLIRDKVKDLQLVEIAKTVWAQQLTGEIKIECPSCKHKHSILIPNLKAQFRDLDTFIRLSEFLSGEADSRPEQVIRLEYV
;
A
#
# COMPACT_ATOMS: atom_id res chain seq x y z
N MET A 1 16.48 -34.34 15.62
CA MET A 1 17.39 -34.41 14.45
C MET A 1 18.03 -33.04 14.26
N ILE A 2 19.27 -32.95 13.79
CA ILE A 2 19.85 -31.64 13.41
C ILE A 2 19.35 -31.27 12.02
N GLU A 3 18.86 -30.04 11.84
CA GLU A 3 18.41 -29.56 10.53
C GLU A 3 19.62 -29.39 9.61
N THR A 4 19.59 -30.03 8.44
CA THR A 4 20.65 -29.93 7.43
C THR A 4 20.23 -28.93 6.35
N LEU A 5 21.17 -28.49 5.51
CA LEU A 5 20.88 -27.60 4.37
C LEU A 5 19.76 -28.17 3.47
N ARG A 6 19.78 -29.49 3.23
CA ARG A 6 18.74 -30.18 2.46
C ARG A 6 17.34 -30.05 3.07
N HIS A 7 17.23 -30.05 4.40
CA HIS A 7 15.94 -29.87 5.09
C HIS A 7 15.42 -28.43 4.95
N GLN A 8 16.34 -27.45 4.96
CA GLN A 8 16.01 -26.05 4.74
C GLN A 8 15.53 -25.81 3.30
N GLU A 9 16.24 -26.35 2.31
CA GLU A 9 15.83 -26.29 0.90
C GLU A 9 14.47 -26.97 0.67
N ALA A 10 14.23 -28.10 1.34
CA ALA A 10 12.94 -28.79 1.28
C ALA A 10 11.81 -27.94 1.87
N PHE A 11 12.07 -27.21 2.96
CA PHE A 11 11.13 -26.24 3.50
C PHE A 11 10.88 -25.08 2.55
N GLU A 12 11.93 -24.50 1.93
CA GLU A 12 11.75 -23.39 0.99
C GLU A 12 10.95 -23.82 -0.23
N TYR A 13 11.23 -24.99 -0.80
CA TYR A 13 10.43 -25.57 -1.88
C TYR A 13 8.97 -25.79 -1.44
N TYR A 14 8.76 -26.36 -0.25
CA TYR A 14 7.43 -26.53 0.31
C TYR A 14 6.70 -25.19 0.47
N TYR A 15 7.38 -24.14 0.93
CA TYR A 15 6.80 -22.81 1.09
C TYR A 15 6.34 -22.21 -0.24
N ILE A 16 7.19 -22.30 -1.28
CA ILE A 16 6.93 -21.79 -2.64
C ILE A 16 5.68 -22.42 -3.27
N LEU A 17 5.36 -23.68 -2.94
CA LEU A 17 4.14 -24.34 -3.45
C LEU A 17 2.83 -23.67 -3.00
N GLY A 18 2.86 -22.78 -2.00
CA GLY A 18 1.71 -21.98 -1.60
C GLY A 18 0.46 -22.82 -1.28
N ASP A 19 -0.67 -22.51 -1.91
CA ASP A 19 -1.94 -23.21 -1.68
C ASP A 19 -1.94 -24.66 -2.18
N LYS A 20 -0.97 -25.03 -3.04
CA LYS A 20 -0.81 -26.40 -3.56
C LYS A 20 0.20 -27.22 -2.74
N ARG A 21 0.56 -26.76 -1.55
CA ARG A 21 1.46 -27.44 -0.61
C ARG A 21 1.03 -28.89 -0.37
N LYS A 22 1.84 -29.82 -0.88
CA LYS A 22 1.70 -31.25 -0.63
C LYS A 22 3.06 -31.82 -0.28
N LEU A 23 3.15 -32.54 0.84
CA LEU A 23 4.41 -33.17 1.27
C LEU A 23 4.89 -34.23 0.26
N VAL A 24 3.97 -34.80 -0.52
CA VAL A 24 4.29 -35.75 -1.61
C VAL A 24 5.13 -35.09 -2.70
N GLU A 25 4.85 -33.83 -3.04
CA GLU A 25 5.62 -33.09 -4.06
C GLU A 25 7.03 -32.79 -3.57
N VAL A 26 7.18 -32.46 -2.28
CA VAL A 26 8.50 -32.26 -1.66
C VAL A 26 9.28 -33.58 -1.61
N ALA A 27 8.61 -34.67 -1.24
CA ALA A 27 9.21 -36.00 -1.20
C ALA A 27 9.73 -36.43 -2.59
N ARG A 28 8.94 -36.17 -3.63
CA ARG A 28 9.31 -36.41 -5.03
C ARG A 28 10.48 -35.53 -5.46
N GLN A 29 10.44 -34.23 -5.16
CA GLN A 29 11.49 -33.27 -5.55
C GLN A 29 12.84 -33.60 -4.91
N PHE A 30 12.85 -34.02 -3.65
CA PHE A 30 14.06 -34.31 -2.90
C PHE A 30 14.44 -35.81 -2.90
N ASN A 31 13.72 -36.65 -3.66
CA ASN A 31 13.92 -38.10 -3.71
C ASN A 31 14.01 -38.74 -2.31
N VAL A 32 13.02 -38.47 -1.46
CA VAL A 32 12.88 -39.05 -0.12
C VAL A 32 11.50 -39.69 0.05
N SER A 33 11.36 -40.56 1.05
CA SER A 33 10.04 -41.11 1.37
C SER A 33 9.12 -40.02 1.94
N VAL A 34 7.82 -40.14 1.67
CA VAL A 34 6.79 -39.25 2.22
C VAL A 34 6.81 -39.29 3.76
N GLN A 35 7.15 -40.43 4.38
CA GLN A 35 7.28 -40.52 5.83
C GLN A 35 8.41 -39.63 6.35
N SER A 36 9.55 -39.59 5.65
CA SER A 36 10.69 -38.73 6.01
C SER A 36 10.31 -37.24 5.92
N THR A 37 9.62 -36.82 4.86
CA THR A 37 9.13 -35.44 4.72
C THR A 37 8.10 -35.09 5.79
N ASN A 38 7.20 -36.01 6.14
CA ASN A 38 6.23 -35.80 7.22
C ASN A 38 6.94 -35.63 8.58
N ARG A 39 7.99 -36.43 8.81
CA ARG A 39 8.84 -36.30 9.99
C ARG A 39 9.54 -34.94 10.03
N TRP A 40 10.11 -34.47 8.92
CA TRP A 40 10.71 -33.13 8.82
C TRP A 40 9.71 -32.01 9.08
N ASN A 41 8.53 -32.08 8.47
CA ASN A 41 7.44 -31.11 8.67
C ASN A 41 7.08 -30.96 10.15
N LYS A 42 7.07 -32.06 10.91
CA LYS A 42 6.82 -32.06 12.36
C LYS A 42 8.02 -31.62 13.18
N GLU A 43 9.19 -32.24 12.98
CA GLU A 43 10.39 -31.98 13.80
C GLU A 43 10.94 -30.56 13.62
N PHE A 44 10.85 -29.99 12.41
CA PHE A 44 11.32 -28.63 12.11
C PHE A 44 10.18 -27.59 12.10
N GLY A 45 8.99 -27.97 12.56
CA GLY A 45 7.87 -27.05 12.79
C GLY A 45 7.47 -26.24 11.55
N TRP A 46 7.41 -26.84 10.37
CA TRP A 46 7.22 -26.11 9.11
C TRP A 46 5.93 -25.28 9.11
N GLN A 47 4.83 -25.79 9.68
CA GLN A 47 3.58 -25.04 9.76
C GLN A 47 3.73 -23.76 10.58
N GLY A 48 4.42 -23.82 11.72
CA GLY A 48 4.69 -22.65 12.56
C GLY A 48 5.55 -21.62 11.83
N ARG A 49 6.60 -22.08 11.12
CA ARG A 49 7.46 -21.22 10.30
C ARG A 49 6.71 -20.53 9.17
N ILE A 50 5.75 -21.21 8.54
CA ILE A 50 4.88 -20.63 7.52
C ILE A 50 4.07 -19.49 8.11
N VAL A 51 3.36 -19.73 9.22
CA VAL A 51 2.54 -18.71 9.88
C VAL A 51 3.38 -17.51 10.29
N GLU A 52 4.55 -17.74 10.88
CA GLU A 52 5.46 -16.65 11.27
C GLU A 52 5.91 -15.83 10.06
N ARG A 53 6.25 -16.50 8.94
CA ARG A 53 6.69 -15.83 7.71
C ARG A 53 5.57 -15.06 7.04
N ASP A 54 4.38 -15.64 6.96
CA ASP A 54 3.21 -15.01 6.36
C ASP A 54 2.79 -13.78 7.18
N ASN A 55 2.83 -13.86 8.51
CA ASN A 55 2.60 -12.70 9.39
C ASN A 55 3.65 -11.59 9.18
N LYS A 56 4.94 -11.96 9.09
CA LYS A 56 6.01 -10.98 8.79
C LYS A 56 5.84 -10.32 7.42
N ILE A 57 5.42 -11.08 6.42
CA ILE A 57 5.16 -10.54 5.07
C ILE A 57 3.94 -9.63 5.08
N ALA A 58 2.84 -10.04 5.74
CA ALA A 58 1.63 -9.25 5.87
C ALA A 58 1.91 -7.90 6.56
N HIS A 59 2.68 -7.91 7.65
CA HIS A 59 3.11 -6.69 8.34
C HIS A 59 3.89 -5.75 7.42
N ARG A 60 4.94 -6.26 6.75
CA ARG A 60 5.75 -5.46 5.82
C ARG A 60 4.93 -4.95 4.64
N LEU A 61 3.97 -5.72 4.17
CA LEU A 61 3.07 -5.32 3.09
C LEU A 61 2.16 -4.18 3.56
N ALA A 62 1.59 -4.28 4.76
CA ALA A 62 0.78 -3.23 5.36
C ALA A 62 1.57 -1.92 5.54
N GLU A 63 2.80 -1.99 6.04
CA GLU A 63 3.70 -0.82 6.16
C GLU A 63 4.00 -0.16 4.81
N LYS A 64 4.26 -0.97 3.77
CA LYS A 64 4.51 -0.47 2.41
C LYS A 64 3.25 0.18 1.82
N ILE A 65 2.09 -0.43 2.00
CA ILE A 65 0.80 0.12 1.56
C ILE A 65 0.53 1.45 2.27
N ASN A 66 0.70 1.51 3.59
CA ASN A 66 0.52 2.74 4.35
C ASN A 66 1.46 3.84 3.88
N THR A 67 2.74 3.53 3.70
CA THR A 67 3.74 4.49 3.20
C THR A 67 3.39 5.00 1.79
N LYS A 68 2.92 4.11 0.90
CA LYS A 68 2.48 4.49 -0.44
C LYS A 68 1.24 5.39 -0.37
N LEU A 69 0.25 5.02 0.44
CA LEU A 69 -0.98 5.79 0.63
C LEU A 69 -0.69 7.18 1.18
N ILE A 70 0.17 7.31 2.19
CA ILE A 70 0.61 8.60 2.73
C ILE A 70 1.30 9.42 1.64
N ARG A 71 2.19 8.81 0.85
CA ARG A 71 2.88 9.50 -0.24
C ARG A 71 1.91 10.01 -1.31
N ASP A 72 0.93 9.19 -1.67
CA ASP A 72 -0.07 9.55 -2.68
C ASP A 72 -0.98 10.66 -2.13
N LYS A 73 -1.43 10.58 -0.87
CA LYS A 73 -2.16 11.68 -0.19
C LYS A 73 -1.38 12.99 -0.16
N VAL A 74 -0.07 12.96 0.13
CA VAL A 74 0.77 14.17 0.13
C VAL A 74 0.83 14.80 -1.26
N LYS A 75 0.96 14.00 -2.32
CA LYS A 75 0.94 14.50 -3.70
C LYS A 75 -0.41 15.11 -4.06
N ASP A 76 -1.50 14.44 -3.68
CA ASP A 76 -2.85 14.93 -3.94
C ASP A 76 -3.11 16.24 -3.19
N LEU A 77 -2.69 16.34 -1.93
CA LEU A 77 -2.80 17.57 -1.14
C LEU A 77 -2.00 18.71 -1.78
N GLN A 78 -0.77 18.45 -2.23
CA GLN A 78 0.02 19.44 -2.97
C GLN A 78 -0.71 19.92 -4.24
N LEU A 79 -1.34 19.01 -4.99
CA LEU A 79 -2.10 19.35 -6.18
C LEU A 79 -3.30 20.25 -5.85
N VAL A 80 -4.04 19.93 -4.79
CA VAL A 80 -5.19 20.71 -4.31
C VAL A 80 -4.76 22.10 -3.86
N GLU A 81 -3.65 22.23 -3.14
CA GLU A 81 -3.12 23.54 -2.73
C GLU A 81 -2.70 24.39 -3.93
N ILE A 82 -2.03 23.81 -4.92
CA ILE A 82 -1.76 24.50 -6.19
C ILE A 82 -3.08 24.95 -6.81
N ALA A 83 -4.06 24.05 -6.96
CA ALA A 83 -5.34 24.38 -7.57
C ALA A 83 -6.04 25.54 -6.85
N LYS A 84 -6.04 25.57 -5.51
CA LYS A 84 -6.55 26.70 -4.70
C LYS A 84 -5.84 28.01 -5.05
N THR A 85 -4.50 28.01 -5.11
CA THR A 85 -3.74 29.22 -5.43
C THR A 85 -4.00 29.73 -6.84
N VAL A 86 -4.04 28.84 -7.83
CA VAL A 86 -4.41 29.18 -9.22
C VAL A 86 -5.80 29.78 -9.27
N TRP A 87 -6.75 29.17 -8.55
CA TRP A 87 -8.13 29.62 -8.50
C TRP A 87 -8.28 30.99 -7.86
N ALA A 88 -7.61 31.23 -6.73
CA ALA A 88 -7.61 32.52 -6.05
C ALA A 88 -7.01 33.63 -6.93
N GLN A 89 -5.89 33.33 -7.61
CA GLN A 89 -5.24 34.23 -8.56
C GLN A 89 -6.13 34.56 -9.77
N GLN A 90 -6.91 33.60 -10.24
CA GLN A 90 -7.87 33.81 -11.32
C GLN A 90 -9.02 34.74 -10.90
N LEU A 91 -9.48 34.66 -9.64
CA LEU A 91 -10.48 35.60 -9.10
C LEU A 91 -9.91 37.03 -8.99
N THR A 92 -8.60 37.19 -8.79
CA THR A 92 -7.94 38.50 -8.70
C THR A 92 -7.46 39.05 -10.06
N GLY A 93 -7.59 38.27 -11.15
CA GLY A 93 -7.25 38.71 -12.51
C GLY A 93 -5.76 38.63 -12.91
N GLU A 94 -4.89 38.07 -12.06
CA GLU A 94 -3.47 37.86 -12.34
C GLU A 94 -3.04 36.42 -11.97
N ILE A 95 -2.68 35.59 -12.95
CA ILE A 95 -2.24 34.20 -12.73
C ILE A 95 -0.70 34.11 -12.83
N LYS A 96 -0.05 33.79 -11.72
CA LYS A 96 1.41 33.58 -11.62
C LYS A 96 1.67 32.36 -10.75
N ILE A 97 1.96 31.21 -11.37
CA ILE A 97 2.06 29.93 -10.67
C ILE A 97 3.51 29.50 -10.63
N GLU A 98 4.00 29.14 -9.44
CA GLU A 98 5.25 28.39 -9.30
C GLU A 98 4.95 26.90 -9.36
N CYS A 99 5.52 26.20 -10.34
CA CYS A 99 5.29 24.77 -10.52
C CYS A 99 6.05 23.96 -9.46
N PRO A 100 5.38 23.15 -8.63
CA PRO A 100 6.07 22.40 -7.56
C PRO A 100 7.00 21.29 -8.08
N SER A 101 6.80 20.85 -9.32
CA SER A 101 7.65 19.84 -9.94
C SER A 101 8.96 20.40 -10.49
N CYS A 102 8.98 21.63 -11.01
CA CYS A 102 10.15 22.18 -11.69
C CYS A 102 10.67 23.50 -11.11
N LYS A 103 10.00 24.06 -10.08
CA LYS A 103 10.33 25.32 -9.40
C LYS A 103 10.41 26.57 -10.30
N HIS A 104 9.93 26.49 -11.54
CA HIS A 104 9.85 27.64 -12.45
C HIS A 104 8.48 28.32 -12.37
N LYS A 105 8.44 29.62 -12.67
CA LYS A 105 7.21 30.40 -12.82
C LYS A 105 6.62 30.16 -14.20
N HIS A 106 5.42 29.60 -14.26
CA HIS A 106 4.69 29.37 -15.50
C HIS A 106 3.50 30.34 -15.56
N SER A 107 3.35 31.05 -16.69
CA SER A 107 2.11 31.77 -16.99
C SER A 107 1.20 30.87 -17.81
N ILE A 108 0.13 30.37 -17.21
CA ILE A 108 -0.87 29.59 -17.92
C ILE A 108 -2.06 30.51 -18.17
N LEU A 109 -2.32 30.80 -19.45
CA LEU A 109 -3.58 31.40 -19.88
C LEU A 109 -4.62 30.28 -19.94
N ILE A 110 -5.61 30.30 -19.05
CA ILE A 110 -6.77 29.40 -19.11
C ILE A 110 -7.94 30.22 -19.66
N PRO A 111 -8.14 30.26 -20.99
CA PRO A 111 -9.26 30.99 -21.56
C PRO A 111 -10.54 30.22 -21.22
N ASN A 112 -11.44 30.85 -20.46
CA ASN A 112 -12.81 30.38 -20.16
C ASN A 112 -13.07 29.44 -18.97
N LEU A 113 -12.31 29.52 -17.88
CA LEU A 113 -12.85 29.01 -16.60
C LEU A 113 -13.68 30.11 -15.92
N LYS A 114 -15.00 29.94 -15.81
CA LYS A 114 -15.84 30.79 -14.95
C LYS A 114 -15.74 30.29 -13.52
N ALA A 115 -14.80 30.84 -12.76
CA ALA A 115 -14.60 30.43 -11.39
C ALA A 115 -15.85 30.70 -10.54
N GLN A 116 -16.45 29.67 -9.94
CA GLN A 116 -17.53 29.81 -8.96
C GLN A 116 -17.00 29.66 -7.53
N PHE A 117 -17.62 30.35 -6.57
CA PHE A 117 -17.29 30.20 -5.15
C PHE A 117 -17.45 28.76 -4.64
N ARG A 118 -18.37 27.98 -5.24
CA ARG A 118 -18.59 26.57 -4.89
C ARG A 118 -17.39 25.68 -5.18
N ASP A 119 -16.58 26.03 -6.17
CA ASP A 119 -15.39 25.27 -6.52
C ASP A 119 -14.30 25.44 -5.45
N LEU A 120 -14.18 26.65 -4.87
CA LEU A 120 -13.27 26.91 -3.75
C LEU A 120 -13.67 26.14 -2.49
N ASP A 121 -14.96 26.12 -2.14
CA ASP A 121 -15.50 25.30 -1.04
C ASP A 121 -15.20 23.81 -1.26
N THR A 122 -15.31 23.33 -2.50
CA THR A 122 -14.97 21.95 -2.87
C THR A 122 -13.49 21.66 -2.66
N PHE A 123 -12.58 22.57 -3.04
CA PHE A 123 -11.14 22.40 -2.79
C PHE A 123 -10.78 22.46 -1.31
N ILE A 124 -11.44 23.32 -0.52
CA ILE A 124 -11.24 23.38 0.94
C ILE A 124 -11.63 22.04 1.57
N ARG A 125 -12.84 21.54 1.27
CA ARG A 125 -13.31 20.24 1.78
C ARG A 125 -12.41 19.08 1.36
N LEU A 126 -11.93 19.07 0.12
CA LEU A 126 -11.02 18.04 -0.38
C LEU A 126 -9.67 18.09 0.33
N SER A 127 -9.15 19.29 0.61
CA SER A 127 -7.91 19.48 1.36
C SER A 127 -8.03 19.02 2.81
N GLU A 128 -9.11 19.37 3.51
CA GLU A 128 -9.40 18.94 4.89
C GLU A 128 -9.56 17.41 4.97
N PHE A 129 -10.15 16.81 3.94
CA PHE A 129 -10.24 15.36 3.80
C PHE A 129 -8.87 14.70 3.63
N LEU A 130 -8.01 15.26 2.77
CA LEU A 130 -6.69 14.72 2.50
C LEU A 130 -5.70 14.95 3.66
N SER A 131 -5.85 16.02 4.43
CA SER A 131 -5.02 16.32 5.62
C SER A 131 -5.35 15.45 6.84
N GLY A 132 -6.47 14.72 6.81
CA GLY A 132 -6.92 13.91 7.94
C GLY A 132 -7.66 14.68 9.02
N GLU A 133 -7.92 15.98 8.81
CA GLU A 133 -8.78 16.77 9.71
C GLU A 133 -10.26 16.39 9.56
N ALA A 134 -10.63 15.70 8.47
CA ALA A 134 -11.97 15.15 8.23
C ALA A 134 -12.22 13.76 8.85
N ASP A 135 -11.53 13.39 9.94
CA ASP A 135 -11.93 12.24 10.78
C ASP A 135 -13.32 12.42 11.44
N SER A 136 -14.02 13.51 11.14
CA SER A 136 -15.38 13.80 11.58
C SER A 136 -16.49 13.30 10.63
N ARG A 137 -16.18 12.51 9.58
CA ARG A 137 -17.21 11.88 8.74
C ARG A 137 -17.51 10.44 9.19
N PRO A 138 -18.68 10.16 9.81
CA PRO A 138 -19.06 8.83 10.30
C PRO A 138 -19.26 7.78 9.19
N GLU A 139 -19.16 8.19 7.94
CA GLU A 139 -19.53 7.43 6.74
C GLU A 139 -18.39 6.53 6.22
N GLN A 140 -17.16 6.70 6.74
CA GLN A 140 -15.97 5.94 6.31
C GLN A 140 -15.36 5.06 7.42
N VAL A 141 -16.12 4.76 8.47
CA VAL A 141 -15.71 3.73 9.43
C VAL A 141 -15.83 2.37 8.74
N ILE A 142 -14.72 1.86 8.20
CA ILE A 142 -14.62 0.46 7.80
C ILE A 142 -14.74 -0.36 9.09
N ARG A 143 -15.96 -0.83 9.39
CA ARG A 143 -16.18 -1.81 10.45
C ARG A 143 -15.64 -3.14 9.94
N LEU A 144 -14.44 -3.51 10.38
CA LEU A 144 -13.96 -4.88 10.26
C LEU A 144 -14.80 -5.73 11.21
N GLU A 145 -15.92 -6.25 10.71
CA GLU A 145 -16.65 -7.31 11.39
C GLU A 145 -15.80 -8.58 11.29
N TYR A 146 -15.22 -8.99 12.42
CA TYR A 146 -14.61 -10.31 12.55
C TYR A 146 -15.73 -11.34 12.58
N VAL A 147 -15.79 -12.19 11.54
CA VAL A 147 -16.64 -13.39 11.46
C VAL A 147 -15.90 -14.56 12.09
#